data_AF-A0A497BM87-F1
#
_entry.id   AF-A0A497BM87-F1
#
_cell.length_a   1.000
_cell.length_b   1.000
_cell.length_c   1.000
_cell.angle_alpha   90.00
_cell.angle_beta   90.00
_cell.angle_gamma   90.00
#
_symmetry.space_group_name_H-M   'P 1'
#
loop_
_entity.id
_entity.type
_entity.pdbx_description
1 polymer ?
#
loop_
_entity_poly.entity_id
_entity_poly.type
_entity_poly.pdbx_seq_one_letter_code
_entity_poly.pdbx_strand_id
1 'polypeptide(L)' 'MIVANDSRLAMSADKGGPMQKKTFVPTPCKIKAIGVGGAGCNAINRMVRAEIQGIEFVAINTDTQALMLNQAQMRIQ' A
#
# COMPACT_ATOMS: atom_id res chain seq x y z
N MET A 1 -8.54 3.32 6.83
CA MET A 1 -7.31 3.07 7.62
C MET A 1 -6.13 3.07 6.66
N ILE A 2 -5.12 3.92 6.86
CA ILE A 2 -3.87 3.85 6.09
C ILE A 2 -2.86 3.09 6.94
N VAL A 3 -2.26 2.06 6.36
CA VAL A 3 -1.23 1.23 6.99
C VAL A 3 0.06 1.45 6.21
N ALA A 4 1.05 2.01 6.90
CA ALA A 4 2.40 2.14 6.38
C ALA A 4 3.27 1.09 7.07
N ASN A 5 3.97 0.27 6.30
CA ASN A 5 4.96 -0.65 6.85
C ASN A 5 6.36 -0.20 6.45
N ASP A 6 7.25 -0.09 7.44
CA ASP A 6 8.67 0.17 7.25
C ASP A 6 9.36 -1.14 6.87
N SER A 7 9.64 -1.31 5.57
CA SER A 7 10.49 -2.39 5.10
C SER A 7 11.95 -2.06 5.40
N ARG A 8 12.40 -2.45 6.59
CA ARG A 8 13.78 -2.25 7.05
C ARG A 8 14.81 -2.82 6.06
N LEU A 9 15.82 -1.99 5.78
CA LEU A 9 17.20 -2.30 5.34
C LEU A 9 17.38 -3.44 4.31
N ALA A 10 17.35 -3.10 3.02
CA ALA A 10 18.04 -3.92 2.02
C ALA A 10 19.55 -3.60 2.07
N MET A 11 20.35 -4.50 2.62
CA MET A 11 21.81 -4.44 2.52
C MET A 11 22.23 -4.94 1.13
N SER A 12 22.68 -4.06 0.24
CA SER A 12 23.42 -4.48 -0.94
C SER A 12 24.90 -4.66 -0.57
N ALA A 13 25.40 -5.89 -0.62
CA ALA A 13 26.81 -6.19 -0.42
C ALA A 13 27.63 -5.70 -1.63
N ASP A 14 28.33 -4.58 -1.47
CA ASP A 14 29.35 -4.13 -2.41
C ASP A 14 30.59 -5.02 -2.24
N LYS A 15 30.92 -5.81 -3.27
CA LYS A 15 32.10 -6.68 -3.24
C LYS A 15 33.36 -5.89 -3.61
N GLY A 16 34.00 -5.29 -2.59
CA GLY A 16 35.46 -5.05 -2.57
C GLY A 16 35.93 -3.59 -2.40
N GLY A 17 36.31 -3.20 -1.17
CA GLY A 17 37.04 -1.94 -0.88
C GLY A 17 36.94 -1.46 0.58
N PRO A 18 37.88 -0.63 1.10
CA PRO A 18 37.99 -0.34 2.53
C PRO A 18 36.91 0.62 3.09
N MET A 19 36.49 0.32 4.32
CA MET A 19 35.60 1.07 5.22
C MET A 19 34.11 1.18 4.80
N GLN A 20 33.31 0.28 5.36
CA GLN A 20 31.86 0.16 5.14
C GLN A 20 31.09 1.37 5.69
N LYS A 21 30.82 2.37 4.83
CA LYS A 21 29.72 3.30 5.08
C LYS A 21 28.42 2.52 4.94
N LYS A 22 27.68 2.31 6.04
CA LYS A 22 26.28 1.89 5.96
C LYS A 22 25.51 3.00 5.25
N THR A 23 25.43 2.93 3.93
CA THR A 23 24.58 3.81 3.14
C THR A 23 23.15 3.41 3.46
N PHE A 24 22.43 4.27 4.15
CA PHE A 24 20.99 4.12 4.31
C PHE A 24 20.36 4.31 2.94
N VAL A 25 19.97 3.21 2.30
CA VAL A 25 19.09 3.26 1.14
C VAL A 25 17.69 3.44 1.72
N PRO A 26 17.01 4.59 1.52
CA PRO A 26 15.63 4.72 1.95
C PRO A 26 14.82 3.75 1.11
N THR A 27 14.48 2.59 1.67
CA THR A 27 13.52 1.68 1.05
C THR A 27 12.18 2.42 1.00
N PRO A 28 11.52 2.51 -0.17
CA PRO A 28 10.24 3.18 -0.25
C PRO A 28 9.25 2.48 0.68
N CYS A 29 8.69 3.23 1.64
CA CYS A 29 7.69 2.72 2.57
C CYS A 29 6.49 2.18 1.78
N LYS A 30 6.06 0.95 2.11
CA LYS A 30 4.89 0.36 1.46
C LYS A 30 3.63 0.85 2.14
N ILE A 31 2.81 1.60 1.42
CA ILE A 31 1.56 2.18 1.92
C ILE A 31 0.38 1.39 1.38
N LYS A 32 -0.51 0.98 2.29
CA LYS A 32 -1.80 0.37 1.97
C LYS A 32 -2.94 1.24 2.50
N ALA A 33 -3.99 1.44 1.73
CA ALA A 33 -5.22 2.09 2.17
C ALA A 33 -6.36 1.08 2.20
N ILE A 34 -6.93 0.88 3.39
CA ILE A 34 -7.98 -0.09 3.65
C ILE A 34 -9.29 0.65 3.96
N GLY A 35 -10.29 0.46 3.11
CA GLY A 35 -11.66 0.94 3.31
C GLY A 35 -12.55 -0.20 3.80
N VAL A 36 -13.24 0.00 4.92
CA VAL A 36 -14.16 -0.98 5.50
C VAL A 36 -15.59 -0.43 5.47
N GLY A 37 -16.56 -1.27 5.09
CA GLY A 37 -17.97 -0.90 4.98
C GLY A 37 -18.27 0.01 3.77
N GLY A 38 -19.52 0.45 3.63
CA GLY A 38 -19.96 1.23 2.48
C GLY A 38 -19.23 2.57 2.29
N ALA A 39 -19.12 3.39 3.34
CA ALA A 39 -18.43 4.67 3.27
C ALA A 39 -16.93 4.52 2.98
N GLY A 40 -16.28 3.53 3.61
CA GLY A 40 -14.86 3.23 3.38
C GLY A 40 -14.59 2.78 1.95
N CYS A 41 -15.41 1.88 1.42
CA CYS A 41 -15.32 1.43 0.02
C CYS A 41 -15.53 2.58 -0.97
N ASN A 42 -16.48 3.48 -0.69
CA ASN A 42 -16.70 4.68 -1.50
C ASN A 42 -15.49 5.62 -1.49
N ALA A 43 -14.85 5.80 -0.33
CA ALA A 43 -13.62 6.59 -0.24
C ALA A 43 -12.49 5.95 -1.07
N ILE A 44 -12.31 4.63 -0.99
CA ILE A 44 -11.31 3.92 -1.80
C ILE A 44 -11.57 4.10 -3.30
N ASN A 45 -12.80 3.98 -3.77
CA ASN A 45 -13.15 4.25 -5.17
C ASN A 45 -12.74 5.66 -5.61
N ARG A 46 -12.93 6.68 -4.77
CA ARG A 46 -12.50 8.04 -5.07
C ARG A 46 -10.98 8.16 -5.14
N MET A 47 -10.25 7.51 -4.23
CA MET A 47 -8.79 7.51 -4.22
C MET A 47 -8.19 6.82 -5.45
N VAL A 48 -8.79 5.70 -5.89
CA VAL A 48 -8.40 5.01 -7.13
C VAL A 48 -8.66 5.89 -8.35
N ARG A 49 -9.84 6.52 -8.45
CA ARG A 49 -10.18 7.42 -9.57
C ARG A 49 -9.36 8.70 -9.60
N ALA A 50 -8.86 9.15 -8.45
CA ALA A 50 -7.94 10.28 -8.34
C ALA A 50 -6.49 9.89 -8.67
N GLU A 51 -6.24 8.63 -9.05
CA GLU A 51 -4.94 8.12 -9.49
C GLU A 51 -3.82 8.34 -8.45
N ILE A 52 -4.16 8.24 -7.16
CA ILE A 52 -3.17 8.41 -6.10
C ILE A 52 -2.12 7.29 -6.19
N GLN A 53 -0.87 7.69 -6.46
CA GLN A 53 0.24 6.78 -6.69
C GLN A 53 0.87 6.28 -5.39
N GLY A 54 1.56 5.12 -5.47
CA GLY A 54 2.33 4.57 -4.35
C GLY A 54 1.49 3.96 -3.22
N ILE A 55 0.18 3.80 -3.43
CA ILE A 55 -0.74 3.18 -2.48
C ILE A 55 -1.38 1.94 -3.09
N GLU A 56 -1.38 0.84 -2.33
CA GLU A 56 -2.20 -0.33 -2.64
C GLU A 56 -3.55 -0.21 -1.92
N PHE A 57 -4.65 -0.30 -2.67
CA PHE A 57 -5.99 -0.16 -2.14
C PHE A 57 -6.64 -1.51 -1.84
N VAL A 58 -7.27 -1.58 -0.67
CA VAL A 58 -8.03 -2.74 -0.19
C VAL A 58 -9.43 -2.28 0.20
N ALA A 59 -10.46 -2.97 -0.30
CA ALA A 59 -11.84 -2.75 0.09
C ALA A 59 -12.39 -3.98 0.83
N ILE A 60 -13.02 -3.76 1.98
CA ILE A 60 -13.61 -4.80 2.81
C ILE A 60 -15.07 -4.46 3.07
N ASN A 61 -16.01 -5.32 2.70
CA ASN A 61 -17.43 -5.07 2.96
C ASN A 61 -18.25 -6.37 2.89
N THR A 62 -19.23 -6.51 3.78
CA THR A 62 -20.15 -7.66 3.72
C THR A 62 -21.13 -7.58 2.55
N ASP A 63 -21.39 -6.37 2.05
CA ASP A 63 -22.21 -6.14 0.85
C ASP A 63 -21.44 -6.50 -0.42
N THR A 64 -21.80 -7.66 -0.99
CA THR A 64 -21.23 -8.19 -2.25
C THR A 64 -21.44 -7.24 -3.42
N GLN A 65 -22.58 -6.56 -3.52
CA GLN A 65 -22.86 -5.66 -4.66
C GLN A 65 -21.91 -4.47 -4.63
N ALA A 66 -21.70 -3.89 -3.45
CA ALA A 66 -20.76 -2.79 -3.26
C ALA A 66 -19.31 -3.21 -3.60
N LEU A 67 -18.88 -4.42 -3.23
CA LEU A 67 -17.54 -4.92 -3.57
C LEU A 67 -17.36 -5.21 -5.06
N MET A 68 -18.37 -5.77 -5.74
CA MET A 68 -18.30 -6.03 -7.18
C MET A 68 -18.06 -4.74 -7.98
N LEU A 69 -18.66 -3.64 -7.54
CA LEU A 69 -18.52 -2.31 -8.14
C LEU A 69 -17.28 -1.54 -7.65
N ASN A 70 -16.54 -2.06 -6.66
CA ASN A 70 -15.35 -1.40 -6.12
C ASN A 70 -14.11 -1.59 -7.01
N GLN A 71 -13.29 -0.55 -7.14
CA GLN A 71 -12.11 -0.47 -8.01
C GLN A 71 -10.79 -0.72 -7.29
N ALA A 72 -10.81 -1.12 -6.01
CA ALA A 72 -9.62 -1.52 -5.27
C ALA A 72 -8.93 -2.74 -5.91
N GLN A 73 -7.60 -2.79 -5.82
CA GLN A 73 -6.82 -3.94 -6.30
C GLN A 73 -7.16 -5.23 -5.53
N MET A 74 -7.43 -5.12 -4.23
CA MET A 74 -7.86 -6.22 -3.38
C MET A 74 -9.24 -5.96 -2.79
N ARG A 75 -10.10 -6.98 -2.81
CA ARG A 75 -11.46 -6.95 -2.28
C ARG A 75 -11.69 -8.17 -1.39
N ILE A 76 -12.22 -7.94 -0.18
CA ILE A 76 -12.51 -8.99 0.80
C ILE A 76 -13.96 -8.83 1.24
N GLN A 77 -14.74 -9.90 1.16
CA GLN A 77 -16.12 -9.92 1.62
C GLN A 77 -16.22 -10.19 3.12
#